data_AF-A0A2B8APB6-F1
#
_entry.id   AF-A0A2B8APB6-F1
#
_cell.length_a   1.000
_cell.length_b   1.000
_cell.length_c   1.000
_cell.angle_alpha   90.00
_cell.angle_beta   90.00
_cell.angle_gamma   90.00
#
_symmetry.space_group_name_H-M   'P 1'
#
loop_
_entity.id
_entity.type
_entity.pdbx_description
1 polymer ?
#
loop_
_entity_poly.entity_id
_entity_poly.type
_entity_poly.pdbx_seq_one_letter_code
_entity_poly.pdbx_strand_id
1 'polypeptide(L)' 'HALAVIAADAADLLTGPAAARLTACASPPCNRFLLKHGRRQWCSTRCGDRARAARAYARRTATD' A
#
# COMPACT_ATOMS: atom_id res chain seq x y z
N HIS A 1 14.39 -22.79 8.22
CA HIS A 1 14.83 -21.53 8.86
C HIS A 1 14.23 -20.25 8.26
N ALA A 2 13.69 -20.22 7.03
CA ALA A 2 13.16 -18.99 6.42
C ALA A 2 12.02 -18.30 7.21
N LEU A 3 11.06 -19.06 7.74
CA LEU A 3 9.94 -18.50 8.51
C LEU A 3 10.38 -17.77 9.78
N ALA A 4 11.42 -18.27 10.45
CA ALA A 4 11.96 -17.63 11.66
C ALA A 4 12.57 -16.27 11.34
N VAL A 5 13.29 -16.16 10.21
CA VAL A 5 13.86 -14.88 9.74
C VAL A 5 12.75 -13.89 9.40
N ILE A 6 11.71 -14.32 8.65
CA ILE A 6 10.58 -13.46 8.30
C ILE A 6 9.85 -12.97 9.57
N ALA A 7 9.68 -13.83 10.57
CA ALA A 7 9.04 -13.45 11.82
C ALA A 7 9.86 -12.42 12.61
N ALA A 8 11.18 -12.60 12.68
CA ALA A 8 12.09 -11.66 13.32
C ALA A 8 12.08 -10.30 12.61
N ASP A 9 12.24 -10.29 11.27
CA ASP A 9 12.23 -9.06 10.47
C ASP A 9 10.89 -8.30 10.60
N ALA A 10 9.77 -9.03 10.66
CA ALA A 10 8.47 -8.43 10.89
C ALA A 10 8.36 -7.82 12.30
N ALA A 11 8.85 -8.51 13.34
CA ALA A 11 8.86 -7.99 14.70
C ALA A 11 9.71 -6.71 14.82
N ASP A 12 10.90 -6.70 14.22
CA ASP A 12 11.79 -5.53 14.19
C ASP A 12 11.14 -4.35 13.47
N LEU A 13 10.47 -4.61 12.34
CA LEU A 13 9.74 -3.59 11.59
C LEU A 13 8.58 -2.99 12.40
N LEU A 14 7.79 -3.84 13.06
CA LEU A 14 6.57 -3.46 13.77
C LEU A 14 6.86 -2.78 15.12
N THR A 15 7.98 -3.08 15.75
CA THR A 15 8.38 -2.50 17.05
C THR A 15 9.41 -1.38 16.91
N GLY A 16 10.05 -1.26 15.75
CA GLY A 16 11.08 -0.27 15.50
C GLY A 16 10.58 1.10 15.00
N PRO A 17 11.50 2.05 14.75
CA PRO A 17 11.16 3.41 14.34
C PRO A 17 10.42 3.52 12.99
N ALA A 18 10.54 2.51 12.13
CA ALA A 18 9.86 2.45 10.85
C ALA A 18 8.36 2.12 10.97
N ALA A 19 7.89 1.65 12.13
CA ALA A 19 6.49 1.31 12.36
C ALA A 19 5.55 2.48 12.05
N ALA A 20 5.92 3.71 12.44
CA ALA A 20 5.13 4.92 12.17
C ALA A 20 5.00 5.26 10.67
N ARG A 21 5.85 4.67 9.82
CA ARG A 21 5.80 4.84 8.36
C ARG A 21 4.93 3.78 7.68
N LEU A 22 4.52 2.72 8.37
CA LEU A 22 3.60 1.73 7.82
C LEU A 22 2.24 2.39 7.60
N THR A 23 1.72 2.23 6.40
CA THR A 23 0.39 2.73 6.03
C THR A 23 -0.29 1.74 5.10
N ALA A 24 -1.62 1.72 5.13
CA ALA A 24 -2.40 0.90 4.23
C ALA A 24 -2.29 1.42 2.78
N CYS A 25 -2.36 0.51 1.81
CA CYS A 25 -2.42 0.86 0.41
C CYS A 25 -3.72 1.62 0.09
N ALA A 26 -3.62 2.79 -0.54
CA ALA A 26 -4.78 3.63 -0.89
C ALA A 26 -5.52 3.20 -2.17
N SER A 27 -5.39 1.93 -2.60
CA SER A 27 -6.06 1.41 -3.80
C SER A 27 -7.08 0.36 -3.42
N PRO A 28 -8.38 0.66 -3.38
CA PRO A 28 -9.40 -0.36 -3.13
C PRO A 28 -9.38 -1.50 -4.17
N PRO A 29 -9.59 -2.77 -3.77
CA PRO A 29 -9.79 -3.29 -2.41
C PRO A 29 -8.48 -3.77 -1.73
N CYS A 30 -7.32 -3.20 -2.05
CA CYS A 30 -6.04 -3.68 -1.55
C CYS A 30 -5.95 -3.54 -0.02
N ASN A 31 -5.56 -4.64 0.64
CA ASN A 31 -5.38 -4.74 2.09
C ASN A 31 -3.90 -4.84 2.51
N ARG A 32 -2.97 -4.56 1.60
CA ARG A 32 -1.53 -4.61 1.89
C ARG A 32 -1.05 -3.31 2.53
N PHE A 33 0.04 -3.41 3.29
CA PHE A 33 0.76 -2.27 3.84
C PHE A 33 1.95 -1.90 2.95
N LEU A 34 2.42 -0.66 3.11
CA LEU A 34 3.67 -0.18 2.56
C LEU A 34 4.37 0.72 3.58
N LEU A 35 5.69 0.82 3.46
CA LEU A 35 6.43 1.89 4.11
C LEU A 35 6.29 3.17 3.28
N LYS A 36 5.70 4.19 3.90
CA LYS A 36 5.55 5.52 3.30
C LYS A 36 6.92 6.16 3.10
N HIS A 37 7.13 6.66 1.88
CA HIS A 37 8.29 7.45 1.50
C HIS A 37 7.81 8.55 0.56
N GLY A 38 7.96 9.81 0.98
CA GLY A 38 7.42 10.96 0.27
C GLY A 38 5.92 10.84 -0.01
N ARG A 39 5.53 10.98 -1.28
CA ARG A 39 4.13 10.95 -1.74
C ARG A 39 3.64 9.56 -2.14
N ARG A 40 4.36 8.48 -1.84
CA ARG A 40 3.92 7.11 -2.18
C ARG A 40 2.64 6.76 -1.40
N GLN A 41 1.60 6.35 -2.14
CA GLN A 41 0.29 5.98 -1.60
C GLN A 41 -0.11 4.52 -1.89
N TRP A 42 0.66 3.81 -2.73
CA TRP A 42 0.30 2.46 -3.21
C TRP A 42 1.43 1.45 -3.03
N CYS A 43 1.07 0.23 -2.66
CA CYS A 43 2.03 -0.85 -2.41
C CYS A 43 2.75 -1.32 -3.69
N SER A 44 2.18 -1.08 -4.87
CA SER A 44 2.76 -1.45 -6.17
C SER A 44 2.24 -0.55 -7.30
N THR A 45 2.95 -0.56 -8.43
CA THR A 45 2.52 0.11 -9.67
C THR A 45 1.10 -0.31 -10.08
N ARG A 46 0.81 -1.62 -10.04
CA ARG A 46 -0.53 -2.18 -10.35
C ARG A 46 -1.65 -1.59 -9.48
N CYS A 47 -1.39 -1.28 -8.21
CA CYS A 47 -2.37 -0.61 -7.36
C CYS A 47 -2.56 0.86 -7.75
N GLY A 48 -1.49 1.55 -8.14
CA GLY A 48 -1.57 2.90 -8.67
C GLY A 48 -2.37 2.98 -9.98
N ASP A 49 -2.13 2.05 -10.90
CA ASP A 49 -2.84 1.99 -12.18
C ASP A 49 -4.33 1.73 -11.98
N ARG A 50 -4.68 0.78 -11.10
CA ARG A 50 -6.08 0.49 -10.74
C ARG A 50 -6.77 1.72 -10.16
N ALA A 51 -6.14 2.42 -9.23
CA ALA A 51 -6.71 3.64 -8.64
C ALA A 51 -6.88 4.75 -9.68
N ARG A 52 -5.98 4.87 -10.65
CA ARG A 52 -6.09 5.85 -11.75
C ARG A 52 -7.23 5.49 -12.70
N ALA A 53 -7.36 4.21 -13.07
CA ALA A 53 -8.44 3.72 -13.91
C ALA A 53 -9.81 3.94 -13.26
N ALA A 54 -9.96 3.58 -11.97
CA ALA A 54 -11.20 3.80 -11.22
C ALA A 54 -11.63 5.28 -11.22
N ARG A 55 -10.70 6.20 -10.99
CA ARG A 55 -10.97 7.65 -11.07
C ARG A 55 -11.37 8.09 -12.49
N ALA A 56 -10.78 7.51 -13.53
CA ALA A 56 -11.13 7.83 -14.91
C ALA A 56 -12.54 7.34 -15.26
N TYR A 57 -12.91 6.13 -14.84
CA TYR A 57 -14.27 5.60 -15.03
C TYR A 57 -15.29 6.44 -14.28
N ALA A 58 -15.07 6.74 -12.99
CA ALA A 58 -15.98 7.56 -12.20
C ALA A 58 -16.23 8.95 -12.80
N ARG A 59 -15.21 9.58 -13.41
CA ARG A 59 -15.38 10.86 -14.12
C ARG A 59 -16.26 10.73 -15.37
N ARG A 60 -16.10 9.64 -16.13
CA ARG A 60 -16.91 9.39 -17.34
C ARG A 60 -18.37 9.17 -16.96
N THR A 61 -18.62 8.27 -16.01
CA THR A 61 -19.98 7.93 -15.55
C THR A 61 -20.69 9.05 -14.79
N ALA A 62 -19.98 10.08 -14.34
CA ALA A 62 -20.57 11.25 -13.69
C ALA A 62 -20.95 12.37 -14.68
N THR A 63 -20.48 12.26 -15.93
CA THR A 63 -20.80 13.22 -17.00
C THR A 63 -21.96 12.75 -17.87
N ASP A 64 -22.24 11.44 -17.86
CA ASP A 64 -23.46 10.83 -18.41
C ASP A 64 -24.64 11.00 -17.43
#